data_AF-A0A0R2S6Q9-F1
#
_entry.id   AF-A0A0R2S6Q9-F1
#
_cell.length_a   1.000
_cell.length_b   1.000
_cell.length_c   1.000
_cell.angle_alpha   90.00
_cell.angle_beta   90.00
_cell.angle_gamma   90.00
#
_symmetry.space_group_name_H-M   'P 1'
#
loop_
_entity.id
_entity.type
_entity.pdbx_description
1 polymer ?
#
loop_
_entity_poly.entity_id
_entity_poly.type
_entity_poly.pdbx_seq_one_letter_code
_entity_poly.pdbx_strand_id
1 'polypeptide(L)'
;MNESIVLYDGECNFCNKWVCFAKNNLKKNDISFLPFTSTKAINILNDYKIINQNSVVYIKEDVVSLKSRAVLKICRQLKLPYNLLYFLNILPSFLLIYAMIL
;
A
#
# COMPACT_ATOMS: atom_id res chain seq x y z
N MET A 1 18.39 7.08 2.43
CA MET A 1 17.06 7.70 2.28
C MET A 1 16.03 6.67 2.72
N ASN A 2 15.35 6.89 3.85
CA ASN A 2 14.39 5.95 4.45
C ASN A 2 12.95 6.25 4.00
N GLU A 3 12.76 6.67 2.75
CA GLU A 3 11.43 7.06 2.26
C GLU A 3 10.63 5.81 1.93
N SER A 4 9.44 5.70 2.53
CA SER A 4 8.48 4.66 2.20
C SER A 4 7.68 5.07 0.97
N ILE A 5 7.60 4.20 -0.02
CA ILE A 5 6.90 4.49 -1.27
C ILE A 5 5.78 3.46 -1.46
N VAL A 6 4.60 3.94 -1.81
CA VAL A 6 3.46 3.14 -2.23
C VAL A 6 3.19 3.44 -3.69
N LEU A 7 3.30 2.42 -4.54
CA LEU A 7 2.84 2.48 -5.92
C LEU A 7 1.49 1.79 -6.03
N TYR A 8 0.55 2.34 -6.81
CA TYR A 8 -0.78 1.77 -6.92
C TYR A 8 -1.40 1.96 -8.30
N ASP A 9 -2.38 1.11 -8.61
CA ASP A 9 -3.20 1.24 -9.81
C ASP A 9 -4.25 2.35 -9.61
N GLY A 10 -4.07 3.46 -10.31
CA GLY A 10 -4.95 4.64 -10.26
C GLY A 10 -6.25 4.48 -11.05
N GLU A 11 -6.32 3.53 -11.99
CA GLU A 11 -7.55 3.24 -12.76
C GLU A 11 -8.45 2.24 -12.01
N CYS A 12 -7.88 1.47 -11.08
CA CYS A 12 -8.63 0.58 -10.22
C CYS A 12 -9.33 1.35 -9.08
N ASN A 13 -10.66 1.47 -9.15
CA ASN A 13 -11.49 2.10 -8.12
C ASN A 13 -11.27 1.55 -6.71
N PHE A 14 -11.05 0.24 -6.57
CA PHE A 14 -10.80 -0.38 -5.27
C PHE A 14 -9.42 0.00 -4.70
N CYS A 15 -8.37 -0.11 -5.50
CA CYS A 15 -7.02 0.28 -5.09
C CYS A 15 -6.96 1.76 -4.72
N ASN A 16 -7.59 2.61 -5.52
CA ASN A 16 -7.67 4.05 -5.26
C ASN A 16 -8.41 4.36 -3.96
N LYS A 17 -9.58 3.75 -3.72
CA LYS A 17 -10.32 3.91 -2.45
C LYS A 17 -9.49 3.46 -1.25
N TRP A 18 -8.83 2.31 -1.36
CA TRP A 18 -7.99 1.78 -0.29
C TRP A 18 -6.78 2.69 0.00
N VAL A 19 -6.11 3.21 -1.03
CA VAL A 19 -4.99 4.15 -0.89
C VAL A 19 -5.44 5.46 -0.24
N CYS A 20 -6.59 6.01 -0.65
CA CYS A 20 -7.17 7.19 -0.01
C CYS A 20 -7.48 6.95 1.47
N PHE A 21 -8.07 5.80 1.80
CA PHE A 21 -8.28 5.39 3.18
C PHE A 21 -6.96 5.32 3.96
N ALA A 22 -5.94 4.66 3.41
CA ALA A 22 -4.65 4.52 4.05
C ALA A 22 -4.02 5.90 4.30
N LYS A 23 -3.97 6.76 3.29
CA LYS A 23 -3.43 8.12 3.36
C LYS A 23 -4.09 8.95 4.47
N ASN A 24 -5.41 8.87 4.61
CA ASN A 24 -6.16 9.62 5.63
C ASN A 24 -5.93 9.09 7.06
N ASN A 25 -5.57 7.82 7.19
CA ASN A 25 -5.41 7.14 8.48
C ASN A 25 -3.96 6.90 8.88
N LEU A 26 -2.99 7.42 8.14
CA LEU A 26 -1.57 7.31 8.49
C LEU A 26 -1.27 7.97 9.83
N LYS A 27 -0.47 7.29 10.66
CA LYS A 27 0.04 7.85 11.92
C LYS A 27 1.01 8.99 11.67
N LYS A 28 1.84 8.86 10.64
CA LYS A 28 2.80 9.87 10.16
C LYS A 28 2.76 9.93 8.65
N ASN A 29 2.98 11.11 8.08
CA ASN A 29 2.89 11.34 6.64
C ASN A 29 4.21 10.99 5.92
N ASP A 30 4.83 9.87 6.31
CA ASP A 30 6.18 9.45 5.90
C ASP A 30 6.15 8.52 4.66
N ILE A 31 4.97 8.34 4.04
CA ILE A 31 4.74 7.48 2.90
C ILE A 31 4.35 8.32 1.67
N SER A 32 5.12 8.20 0.61
CA SER A 32 4.79 8.77 -0.70
C SER A 32 3.89 7.82 -1.49
N PHE A 33 2.72 8.29 -1.94
CA PHE A 33 1.83 7.52 -2.79
C PHE A 33 1.95 7.99 -4.24
N LEU A 34 2.22 7.08 -5.16
CA LEU A 34 2.41 7.36 -6.59
C LEU A 34 1.55 6.40 -7.42
N PRO A 35 0.73 6.90 -8.36
CA PRO A 35 0.05 6.01 -9.30
C PRO A 35 1.06 5.41 -10.30
N PHE A 36 0.83 4.19 -10.76
CA PHE A 36 1.68 3.50 -11.74
C PHE A 36 1.89 4.27 -13.04
N THR A 37 0.96 5.16 -13.39
CA THR A 37 1.03 6.02 -14.59
C THR A 37 1.99 7.19 -14.44
N SER A 38 2.49 7.50 -13.23
CA SER A 38 3.43 8.60 -13.03
C SER A 38 4.85 8.22 -13.48
N THR A 39 5.58 9.18 -14.06
CA THR A 39 6.97 8.98 -14.53
C THR A 39 7.89 8.45 -13.42
N LYS A 40 7.71 8.94 -12.18
CA LYS A 40 8.48 8.46 -11.01
C LYS A 40 8.16 7.00 -10.68
N ALA A 41 6.90 6.59 -10.73
CA ALA A 41 6.51 5.20 -10.49
C ALA A 41 7.06 4.27 -11.59
N ILE A 42 7.01 4.69 -12.86
CA ILE A 42 7.53 3.91 -14.00
C ILE A 42 9.02 3.64 -13.83
N ASN A 43 9.82 4.65 -13.47
CA ASN A 43 11.26 4.46 -13.24
C ASN A 43 11.52 3.48 -12.10
N ILE A 44 10.81 3.62 -10.97
CA ILE A 44 10.94 2.70 -9.83
C ILE A 44 10.54 1.27 -10.22
N LEU A 45 9.43 1.09 -10.93
CA LEU A 45 9.00 -0.24 -11.37
C LEU A 45 10.05 -0.91 -12.27
N ASN A 46 10.70 -0.14 -13.14
CA ASN A 46 11.79 -0.62 -14.00
C ASN A 46 13.02 -1.04 -13.18
N ASP A 47 13.43 -0.22 -12.20
CA ASP A 47 14.58 -0.50 -11.33
C ASP A 47 14.39 -1.82 -10.56
N TYR A 48 13.17 -2.06 -10.06
CA TYR A 48 12.82 -3.28 -9.33
C TYR A 48 12.33 -4.43 -10.22
N LYS A 49 12.32 -4.26 -11.56
CA LYS A 49 11.84 -5.24 -12.55
C LYS A 49 10.42 -5.76 -12.27
N ILE A 50 9.54 -4.87 -11.80
CA ILE A 50 8.15 -5.18 -11.46
C ILE A 50 7.28 -4.96 -12.70
N ILE A 51 6.64 -6.03 -13.19
CA ILE A 51 5.82 -6.01 -14.41
C ILE A 51 4.37 -6.41 -14.07
N ASN A 52 3.39 -5.86 -14.79
CA ASN A 52 1.97 -6.24 -14.77
C ASN A 52 1.34 -6.30 -13.36
N GLN A 53 1.46 -5.21 -12.60
CA GLN A 53 0.78 -5.08 -11.30
C GLN A 53 -0.48 -4.23 -11.42
N ASN A 54 -1.64 -4.81 -11.08
CA ASN A 54 -2.94 -4.12 -11.06
C ASN A 54 -3.43 -3.94 -9.61
N SER A 55 -2.51 -3.68 -8.69
CA SER A 55 -2.77 -3.64 -7.25
C SER A 55 -1.86 -2.63 -6.55
N VAL A 56 -1.46 -2.90 -5.30
CA VAL A 56 -0.60 -2.02 -4.49
C VAL A 56 0.78 -2.65 -4.34
N VAL A 57 1.82 -1.81 -4.44
CA VAL A 57 3.23 -2.14 -4.19
C VAL A 57 3.73 -1.21 -3.08
N TYR A 58 4.43 -1.77 -2.11
CA TYR A 58 5.06 -1.03 -1.02
C TYR A 58 6.56 -1.28 -1.03
N ILE A 59 7.35 -0.20 -1.01
CA ILE A 59 8.80 -0.24 -1.04
C ILE A 59 9.31 0.54 0.17
N LYS A 60 10.15 -0.11 0.96
CA LYS A 60 10.86 0.51 2.09
C LYS A 60 12.20 -0.19 2.28
N GLU A 61 13.28 0.58 2.37
CA GLU A 61 14.63 0.05 2.63
C GLU A 61 15.00 -1.09 1.65
N ASP A 62 14.77 -0.87 0.36
CA ASP A 62 14.95 -1.85 -0.74
C ASP A 62 14.08 -3.12 -0.67
N VAL A 63 13.20 -3.24 0.32
CA VAL A 63 12.26 -4.35 0.45
C VAL A 63 10.96 -4.03 -0.30
N VAL A 64 10.75 -4.73 -1.41
CA VAL A 64 9.50 -4.70 -2.17
C VAL A 64 8.48 -5.67 -1.58
N SER A 65 7.28 -5.17 -1.32
CA SER A 65 6.12 -5.96 -0.89
C SER A 65 4.98 -5.72 -1.87
N LEU A 66 4.29 -6.79 -2.28
CA LEU A 66 3.26 -6.76 -3.33
C LEU A 66 1.88 -7.13 -2.77
N LYS A 67 0.81 -6.63 -3.41
CA LYS A 67 -0.59 -7.04 -3.18
C LYS A 67 -0.98 -6.93 -1.69
N SER A 68 -1.60 -7.96 -1.13
CA SER A 68 -2.04 -7.99 0.27
C SER A 68 -0.88 -7.83 1.25
N ARG A 69 0.35 -8.28 0.91
CA ARG A 69 1.52 -8.06 1.77
C ARG A 69 1.92 -6.58 1.83
N ALA A 70 1.80 -5.85 0.72
CA ALA A 70 2.01 -4.41 0.69
C ALA A 70 1.02 -3.71 1.61
N VAL A 71 -0.26 -4.04 1.44
CA VAL A 71 -1.36 -3.52 2.25
C VAL A 71 -1.12 -3.75 3.74
N LEU A 72 -0.83 -4.98 4.16
CA LEU A 72 -0.58 -5.30 5.57
C LEU A 72 0.58 -4.50 6.18
N LYS A 73 1.67 -4.27 5.41
CA LYS A 73 2.78 -3.44 5.87
C LYS A 73 2.40 -1.96 6.03
N ILE A 74 1.52 -1.46 5.18
CA ILE A 74 0.98 -0.10 5.29
C ILE A 74 0.02 0.00 6.47
N CYS A 75 -0.82 -1.03 6.71
CA CYS A 75 -1.73 -1.07 7.86
C CYS A 75 -1.02 -0.91 9.20
N ARG A 76 0.19 -1.48 9.34
CA ARG A 76 1.02 -1.34 10.53
C ARG A 76 1.41 0.11 10.87
N GLN A 77 1.29 1.02 9.91
CA GLN A 77 1.66 2.42 10.02
C GLN A 77 0.44 3.34 10.18
N LEU A 78 -0.77 2.78 10.19
CA LEU A 78 -2.01 3.52 10.42
C LEU A 78 -2.19 3.84 11.91
N LYS A 79 -3.10 4.77 12.21
CA LYS A 79 -3.54 5.11 13.56
C LYS A 79 -4.31 3.93 14.19
N LEU A 80 -4.37 3.90 15.52
CA LEU A 80 -5.27 2.99 16.23
C LEU A 80 -6.73 3.38 15.91
N PRO A 81 -7.65 2.40 15.79
CA PRO A 81 -7.48 0.96 16.01
C PRO A 81 -6.99 0.17 14.78
N TYR A 82 -6.81 0.81 13.62
CA TYR A 82 -6.51 0.12 12.35
C TYR A 82 -5.18 -0.63 12.33
N ASN A 83 -4.17 -0.15 13.06
CA ASN A 83 -2.92 -0.90 13.25
C ASN A 83 -3.15 -2.24 13.98
N LEU A 84 -4.17 -2.33 14.84
CA LEU A 84 -4.48 -3.56 15.58
C LEU A 84 -5.09 -4.64 14.68
N LEU A 85 -5.72 -4.26 13.56
CA LEU A 85 -6.21 -5.21 12.53
C LEU A 85 -5.08 -6.04 11.93
N TYR A 86 -3.83 -5.56 11.96
CA TYR A 86 -2.68 -6.38 11.56
C TYR A 86 -2.49 -7.62 12.47
N PHE A 87 -2.83 -7.51 13.76
CA PHE A 87 -2.71 -8.61 14.72
C PHE A 87 -3.89 -9.60 14.65
N LEU A 88 -5.02 -9.20 14.06
CA LEU A 88 -6.18 -10.06 13.77
C LEU A 88 -5.92 -11.03 12.59
N ASN A 89 -4.68 -11.48 12.44
CA ASN A 89 -4.14 -12.33 11.37
C ASN A 89 -4.76 -13.75 11.28
N ILE A 90 -5.81 -13.99 12.08
CA ILE A 90 -6.68 -15.18 12.05
C ILE A 90 -7.67 -15.08 10.87
N LEU A 91 -7.98 -13.86 10.39
CA LEU A 91 -8.90 -13.64 9.27
C LEU A 91 -8.15 -13.57 7.93
N PRO A 92 -8.69 -14.15 6.82
CA PRO A 92 -8.03 -14.07 5.52
C PRO A 92 -7.81 -12.61 5.08
N SER A 93 -6.61 -12.34 4.58
CA SER A 93 -6.13 -10.99 4.25
C SER A 93 -7.03 -10.20 3.28
N PHE A 94 -7.91 -10.84 2.51
CA PHE A 94 -8.88 -10.14 1.66
C PHE A 94 -10.03 -9.50 2.46
N LEU A 95 -10.55 -10.21 3.47
CA LEU A 95 -11.63 -9.69 4.32
C LEU A 95 -11.15 -8.51 5.17
N LEU A 96 -9.90 -8.59 5.66
CA LEU A 96 -9.25 -7.50 6.39
C LEU A 96 -9.20 -6.22 5.56
N ILE A 97 -8.90 -6.31 4.26
CA ILE A 97 -8.82 -5.14 3.38
C ILE A 97 -10.21 -4.56 3.12
N TYR A 98 -11.20 -5.42 2.87
CA TYR A 98 -12.58 -4.98 2.64
C TYR A 98 -13.18 -4.31 3.87
N ALA A 99 -12.96 -4.88 5.06
CA ALA A 99 -13.41 -4.33 6.34
C ALA A 99 -12.77 -2.98 6.70
N MET A 100 -11.68 -2.58 6.03
CA MET A 100 -11.06 -1.26 6.24
C MET A 100 -11.66 -0.18 5.34
N ILE A 101 -12.30 -0.55 4.23
CA ILE A 101 -12.88 0.40 3.27
C ILE A 101 -14.38 0.62 3.55
N LEU A 102 -15.02 -0.33 4.24
CA LEU A 102 -16.43 -0.29 4.64
C LEU A 102 -16.62 0.54 5.91
#